data_AF-A0A927GB05-F1
#
_entry.id   AF-A0A927GB05-F1
#
_cell.length_a   1.000
_cell.length_b   1.000
_cell.length_c   1.000
_cell.angle_alpha   90.00
_cell.angle_beta   90.00
_cell.angle_gamma   90.00
#
_symmetry.space_group_name_H-M   'P 1'
#
loop_
_entity.id
_entity.type
_entity.pdbx_description
1 polymer ?
#
loop_
_entity_poly.entity_id
_entity_poly.type
_entity_poly.pdbx_seq_one_letter_code
_entity_poly.pdbx_strand_id
1 'polypeptide(L)'
;MKSINIAIDLRSFSLGAFTLGILLTFINFKPNRHAQPEPAVVDTRRFQVVASEHQTIILNTKTGRFILDPFGTNKPKWVIGDFEEVQKRDGK
;
A
#
# COMPACT_ATOMS: atom_id res chain seq x y z
N MET A 1 42.00 -37.20 -25.30
CA MET A 1 40.64 -36.63 -25.15
C MET A 1 40.30 -35.88 -26.43
N LYS A 2 39.13 -36.13 -27.02
CA LYS A 2 38.75 -35.50 -28.30
C LYS A 2 38.20 -34.10 -28.01
N SER A 3 38.83 -33.08 -28.57
CA SER A 3 38.38 -31.69 -28.44
C SER A 3 37.13 -31.47 -29.29
N ILE A 4 36.10 -30.88 -28.67
CA ILE A 4 34.86 -30.48 -29.36
C ILE A 4 35.00 -28.98 -29.62
N ASN A 5 35.05 -28.59 -30.89
CA ASN A 5 35.03 -27.19 -31.29
C ASN A 5 33.58 -26.78 -31.57
N ILE A 6 33.09 -25.83 -30.78
CA ILE A 6 31.75 -25.26 -30.94
C ILE A 6 31.93 -23.87 -31.56
N ALA A 7 31.49 -23.72 -32.81
CA ALA A 7 31.43 -22.43 -33.48
C ALA A 7 29.99 -21.92 -33.42
N ILE A 8 29.78 -20.77 -32.78
CA ILE A 8 28.47 -20.14 -32.67
C ILE A 8 28.49 -18.89 -33.54
N ASP A 9 27.53 -18.78 -34.44
CA ASP A 9 27.30 -17.56 -35.21
C ASP A 9 26.91 -16.41 -34.27
N LEU A 10 27.65 -15.31 -34.35
CA LEU A 10 27.48 -14.15 -33.49
C LEU A 10 26.06 -13.59 -33.57
N ARG A 11 25.43 -13.60 -34.75
CA ARG A 11 24.06 -13.08 -34.93
C ARG A 11 23.06 -13.93 -34.15
N SER A 12 23.19 -15.24 -34.27
CA SER A 12 22.36 -16.22 -33.55
C SER A 12 22.57 -16.14 -32.03
N PHE A 13 23.81 -15.95 -31.58
CA PHE A 13 24.14 -15.74 -30.17
C PHE A 13 23.51 -14.45 -29.62
N SER A 14 23.69 -13.33 -30.32
CA SER A 14 23.12 -12.04 -29.92
C SER A 14 21.59 -12.10 -29.87
N LEU A 15 20.94 -12.72 -30.85
CA LEU A 15 19.48 -12.88 -30.85
C LEU A 15 19.01 -13.69 -29.64
N GLY A 16 19.71 -14.78 -29.30
CA GLY A 16 19.42 -15.57 -28.10
C GLY A 16 19.59 -14.76 -26.80
N ALA A 17 20.67 -13.98 -26.70
CA ALA A 17 20.93 -13.13 -25.54
C ALA A 17 19.86 -12.03 -25.37
N PHE A 18 19.45 -11.36 -26.47
CA PHE A 18 18.37 -10.37 -26.44
C PHE A 18 17.03 -10.99 -26.04
N THR A 19 16.70 -12.16 -26.59
CA THR A 19 15.45 -12.86 -26.26
C THR A 19 15.38 -13.23 -24.79
N LEU A 20 16.47 -13.77 -24.23
CA LEU A 20 16.58 -14.09 -22.81
C LEU A 20 16.51 -12.83 -21.94
N GLY A 21 17.19 -11.75 -22.34
CA GLY A 21 17.17 -10.48 -21.62
C GLY A 21 15.75 -9.90 -21.52
N ILE A 22 15.04 -9.84 -22.65
CA ILE A 22 13.65 -9.37 -22.71
C ILE A 22 12.74 -10.23 -21.82
N LEU A 23 12.86 -11.56 -21.93
CA LEU A 23 12.05 -12.48 -21.13
C LEU A 23 12.28 -12.28 -19.62
N LEU A 24 13.54 -12.16 -19.20
CA LEU A 24 13.89 -11.90 -17.81
C LEU A 24 13.40 -10.54 -17.33
N THR A 25 13.45 -9.51 -18.18
CA THR A 25 12.87 -8.20 -17.86
C THR A 25 11.38 -8.29 -17.63
N PHE A 26 10.62 -8.99 -18.48
CA PHE A 26 9.17 -9.15 -18.31
C PHE A 26 8.83 -9.99 -17.07
N ILE A 27 9.54 -11.09 -16.81
CA ILE A 27 9.31 -11.94 -15.64
C ILE A 27 9.60 -11.18 -14.33
N ASN A 28 10.65 -10.36 -14.32
CA ASN A 28 11.05 -9.61 -13.13
C ASN A 28 10.45 -8.20 -13.08
N PHE A 29 9.57 -7.85 -14.02
CA PHE A 29 8.91 -6.56 -14.04
C PHE A 29 7.95 -6.46 -12.86
N LYS A 30 8.36 -5.71 -11.82
CA LYS A 30 7.47 -5.29 -10.75
C LYS A 30 6.92 -3.91 -11.13
N PRO A 31 5.63 -3.79 -11.48
CA PRO A 31 5.05 -2.48 -11.74
C PRO A 31 5.24 -1.61 -10.49
N ASN A 32 5.77 -0.40 -10.70
CA ASN A 32 5.94 0.56 -9.61
C ASN A 32 4.56 0.95 -9.08
N ARG A 33 4.15 0.34 -7.96
CA ARG A 33 2.87 0.61 -7.28
C ARG A 33 2.74 2.06 -6.78
N HIS A 34 3.81 2.87 -6.88
CA HIS A 34 3.82 4.28 -6.54
C HIS A 34 3.72 5.22 -7.75
N ALA A 35 3.71 4.71 -8.99
CA ALA A 35 3.63 5.55 -10.20
C ALA A 35 2.20 5.90 -10.62
N GLN A 36 1.21 5.18 -10.10
CA GLN A 36 -0.20 5.53 -10.26
C GLN A 36 -0.69 5.99 -8.90
N PRO A 37 -1.08 7.29 -8.72
CA PRO A 37 -1.90 7.62 -7.58
C PRO A 37 -3.11 6.70 -7.66
N GLU A 38 -3.36 5.89 -6.62
CA GLU A 38 -4.62 5.17 -6.49
C GLU A 38 -5.71 6.17 -6.85
N PRO A 39 -6.63 5.86 -7.80
CA PRO A 39 -7.76 6.74 -8.02
C PRO A 39 -8.35 6.94 -6.63
N ALA A 40 -8.45 8.20 -6.22
CA ALA A 40 -9.14 8.60 -5.01
C ALA A 40 -10.64 8.31 -5.23
N VAL A 41 -10.99 7.03 -5.33
CA VAL A 41 -12.22 6.56 -4.75
C VAL A 41 -12.02 6.86 -3.28
N VAL A 42 -12.38 8.08 -2.90
CA VAL A 42 -12.76 8.39 -1.54
C VAL A 42 -13.87 7.40 -1.28
N ASP A 43 -13.50 6.22 -0.79
CA ASP A 43 -14.43 5.22 -0.34
C ASP A 43 -15.12 5.88 0.83
N THR A 44 -16.26 6.52 0.56
CA THR A 44 -17.03 7.26 1.55
C THR A 44 -17.55 6.33 2.64
N ARG A 45 -17.43 5.00 2.46
CA ARG A 45 -17.70 3.98 3.49
C ARG A 45 -16.52 3.74 4.44
N ARG A 46 -15.33 4.25 4.10
CA ARG A 46 -14.10 4.08 4.90
C ARG A 46 -14.10 4.94 6.15
N PHE A 47 -14.80 6.07 6.12
CA PHE A 47 -14.85 7.01 7.23
C PHE A 47 -16.29 7.18 7.70
N GLN A 48 -16.56 6.82 8.95
CA GLN A 48 -17.85 7.04 9.59
C GLN A 48 -17.72 8.18 10.59
N VAL A 49 -18.62 9.16 10.50
CA VAL A 49 -18.69 10.24 11.50
C VAL A 49 -19.82 9.92 12.46
N VAL A 50 -19.51 9.90 13.75
CA VAL A 50 -20.48 9.77 14.84
C VAL A 50 -20.41 11.05 15.65
N ALA A 51 -21.46 11.86 15.57
CA ALA A 51 -21.60 13.09 16.34
C ALA A 51 -22.61 12.90 17.47
N SER A 52 -22.25 13.37 18.65
CA SER A 52 -23.09 13.51 19.83
C SER A 52 -23.04 14.98 20.29
N GLU A 53 -23.98 15.41 21.13
CA GLU A 53 -24.02 16.78 21.68
C GLU A 53 -22.70 17.19 22.37
N HIS A 54 -21.96 16.19 22.83
CA HIS A 54 -20.74 16.34 23.60
C HIS A 54 -19.47 16.16 22.76
N GLN A 55 -19.49 15.32 21.72
CA GLN A 55 -18.26 14.94 21.01
C GLN A 55 -18.53 14.53 19.57
N THR A 56 -17.55 14.78 18.70
CA THR A 56 -17.54 14.27 17.33
C THR A 56 -16.38 13.28 17.16
N ILE A 57 -16.69 12.11 16.61
CA ILE A 57 -15.73 11.03 16.36
C ILE A 57 -15.72 10.74 14.86
N ILE A 58 -14.53 10.68 14.28
CA ILE A 58 -14.31 10.20 12.90
C ILE A 58 -13.61 8.85 12.97
N LEU A 59 -14.28 7.78 12.55
CA LEU A 59 -13.78 6.41 12.58
C LEU A 59 -13.34 5.94 11.19
N ASN A 60 -12.13 5.41 11.09
CA ASN A 60 -11.65 4.66 9.92
C ASN A 60 -12.04 3.19 10.07
N THR A 61 -13.13 2.78 9.41
CA THR A 61 -13.71 1.43 9.51
C THR A 61 -12.77 0.34 8.99
N LYS A 62 -11.81 0.69 8.13
CA LYS A 62 -10.82 -0.25 7.59
C LYS A 62 -9.71 -0.59 8.59
N THR A 63 -9.34 0.35 9.46
CA THR A 63 -8.15 0.21 10.33
C THR A 63 -8.48 0.25 11.81
N GLY A 64 -9.74 0.49 12.21
CA GLY A 64 -10.12 0.69 13.60
C GLY A 64 -9.52 1.96 14.24
N ARG A 65 -8.90 2.83 13.43
CA ARG A 65 -8.30 4.08 13.90
C ARG A 65 -9.37 5.15 13.95
N PHE A 66 -9.38 5.96 14.98
CA PHE A 66 -10.34 7.04 15.11
C PHE A 66 -9.66 8.36 15.44
N ILE A 67 -10.39 9.43 15.17
CA ILE A 67 -10.03 10.79 15.51
C ILE A 67 -11.15 11.35 16.39
N LEU A 68 -10.79 11.83 17.59
CA LEU A 68 -11.69 12.56 18.48
C LEU A 68 -11.45 14.05 18.33
N ASP A 69 -12.54 14.82 18.29
CA ASP A 69 -12.51 16.24 18.65
C ASP A 69 -12.92 16.39 20.13
N PRO A 70 -11.97 16.64 21.05
CA PRO A 70 -12.27 16.87 22.45
C PRO A 70 -12.89 18.26 22.61
N PHE A 71 -14.21 18.28 22.66
CA PHE A 71 -15.07 19.30 23.28
C PHE A 71 -14.63 20.76 23.11
N GLY A 72 -15.30 21.47 22.18
CA GLY A 72 -15.63 22.90 22.34
C GLY A 72 -14.45 23.87 22.47
N THR A 73 -13.23 23.46 22.18
CA THR A 73 -12.08 24.37 22.16
C THR A 73 -12.00 25.04 20.79
N ASN A 74 -11.65 26.33 20.75
CA ASN A 74 -11.45 27.11 19.51
C ASN A 74 -10.40 26.53 18.54
N LYS A 75 -9.79 25.38 18.89
CA LYS A 75 -8.78 24.69 18.09
C LYS A 75 -9.11 23.19 18.14
N PRO A 76 -9.43 22.56 16.99
CA PRO A 76 -9.66 21.12 16.96
C PRO A 76 -8.39 20.40 17.43
N LYS A 77 -8.51 19.61 18.49
CA LYS A 77 -7.37 18.84 19.03
C LYS A 77 -7.55 17.38 18.69
N TRP A 78 -6.97 16.96 17.59
CA TRP A 78 -7.08 15.59 17.13
C TRP A 78 -6.35 14.61 18.06
N VAL A 79 -7.09 13.70 18.69
CA VAL A 79 -6.52 12.54 19.40
C VAL A 79 -6.64 11.33 18.48
N ILE A 80 -5.50 10.78 18.07
CA ILE A 80 -5.42 9.56 17.26
C ILE A 80 -5.34 8.37 18.21
N GLY A 81 -6.27 7.43 18.07
CA GLY A 81 -6.28 6.18 18.84
C GLY A 81 -6.53 4.98 17.94
N ASP A 82 -6.08 3.81 18.42
CA ASP A 82 -6.49 2.50 17.89
C ASP A 82 -7.60 1.95 18.79
N PHE A 83 -8.74 1.59 18.20
CA PHE A 83 -9.89 1.08 18.93
C PHE A 83 -9.56 -0.17 19.76
N GLU A 84 -8.76 -1.08 19.20
CA GLU A 84 -8.38 -2.35 19.86
C GLU A 84 -7.49 -2.09 21.08
N GLU A 85 -6.65 -1.06 21.04
CA GLU A 85 -5.80 -0.69 22.16
C GLU A 85 -6.59 -0.02 23.28
N VAL A 86 -7.59 0.79 22.94
CA VAL A 86 -8.46 1.46 23.93
C VAL A 86 -9.38 0.44 24.61
N GLN A 87 -10.01 -0.46 23.85
CA GLN A 87 -10.89 -1.50 24.41
C GLN A 87 -10.15 -2.41 25.41
N LYS A 88 -8.87 -2.73 25.16
CA LYS A 88 -8.04 -3.55 26.06
C LYS A 88 -7.64 -2.84 27.36
N ARG A 89 -7.60 -1.51 27.37
CA ARG A 89 -7.24 -0.73 28.57
C ARG A 89 -8.40 -0.62 29.56
N ASP A 90 -9.62 -0.53 29.07
CA ASP A 90 -10.82 -0.37 29.90
C ASP A 90 -11.46 -1.71 30.33
N GLY A 91 -10.98 -2.84 29.81
CA GLY A 91 -11.43 -4.19 30.15
C GLY A 91 -10.79 -4.83 31.38
N LYS A 92 -10.27 -4.03 32.34
CA LYS A 92 -9.65 -4.51 33.58
C LYS A 92 -10.36 -4.00 34.82
#